data_AF-A0A2R7M1J0-F1
#
_entry.id   AF-A0A2R7M1J0-F1
#
_cell.length_a   1.000
_cell.length_b   1.000
_cell.length_c   1.000
_cell.angle_alpha   90.00
_cell.angle_beta   90.00
_cell.angle_gamma   90.00
#
_symmetry.space_group_name_H-M   'P 1'
#
loop_
_entity.id
_entity.type
_entity.pdbx_description
1 polymer ?
#
loop_
_entity_poly.entity_id
_entity_poly.type
_entity_poly.pdbx_seq_one_letter_code
_entity_poly.pdbx_strand_id
1 'polypeptide(L)'
;VLPWSVGSDLYNAPANAPGAAVLALTGHRAEAVALAGWMASTLDDEATGLVRDGVEHGVVRSELWTYNQGATIGLELLLGEAALGDEADPAWRHVRRARDLILAVEDWCAADDGLFPAAGGGDGGLFAGILARYLAEAAAEFADSDDPGSERAATAARRLVRRNADALWDARRDGLFPADPRRSAAAAGDDLDLSVQLGAWITLEAAASLERGLTS
;
A
#
# COMPACT_ATOMS: atom_id res chain seq x y z
N VAL A 1 1.23 -17.84 -10.74
CA VAL A 1 1.23 -17.42 -9.32
C VAL A 1 2.58 -17.83 -8.71
N LEU A 2 3.15 -16.98 -7.87
CA LEU A 2 4.47 -17.15 -7.25
C LEU A 2 4.32 -17.64 -5.81
N PRO A 3 5.06 -18.68 -5.37
CA PRO A 3 5.05 -19.12 -3.99
C PRO A 3 5.82 -18.13 -3.10
N TRP A 4 5.47 -18.08 -1.82
CA TRP A 4 6.13 -17.22 -0.83
C TRP A 4 7.64 -17.47 -0.73
N SER A 5 8.03 -18.75 -0.80
CA SER A 5 9.42 -19.19 -0.89
C SER A 5 9.54 -20.46 -1.72
N VAL A 6 10.76 -20.84 -2.09
CA VAL A 6 10.99 -22.07 -2.87
C VAL A 6 10.50 -23.28 -2.09
N GLY A 7 9.53 -24.01 -2.65
CA GLY A 7 8.92 -25.19 -2.02
C GLY A 7 7.78 -24.88 -1.06
N SER A 8 7.32 -23.63 -0.97
CA SER A 8 6.17 -23.22 -0.16
C SER A 8 4.84 -23.55 -0.84
N ASP A 9 3.88 -24.06 -0.07
CA ASP A 9 2.46 -24.20 -0.47
C ASP A 9 1.63 -22.93 -0.20
N LEU A 10 2.24 -21.91 0.42
CA LEU A 10 1.67 -20.57 0.56
C LEU A 10 1.99 -19.73 -0.68
N TYR A 11 0.94 -19.20 -1.30
CA TYR A 11 0.99 -18.19 -2.36
C TYR A 11 0.36 -16.90 -1.85
N ASN A 12 1.16 -15.86 -1.69
CA ASN A 12 0.74 -14.68 -0.95
C ASN A 12 0.94 -13.37 -1.73
N ALA A 13 0.16 -12.36 -1.37
CA ALA A 13 0.24 -11.01 -1.91
C ALA A 13 1.68 -10.43 -1.90
N PRO A 14 2.49 -10.57 -0.84
CA PRO A 14 3.81 -9.95 -0.81
C PRO A 14 4.86 -10.61 -1.70
N ALA A 15 4.63 -11.84 -2.17
CA ALA A 15 5.45 -12.44 -3.22
C ALA A 15 4.92 -12.06 -4.62
N ASN A 16 3.60 -11.99 -4.77
CA ASN A 16 2.98 -11.84 -6.09
C ASN A 16 2.92 -10.39 -6.58
N ALA A 17 2.60 -9.40 -5.73
CA ALA A 17 2.54 -8.01 -6.16
C ALA A 17 3.93 -7.46 -6.56
N PRO A 18 4.98 -7.55 -5.70
CA PRO A 18 6.33 -7.15 -6.09
C PRO A 18 6.89 -7.99 -7.24
N GLY A 19 6.61 -9.30 -7.27
CA GLY A 19 7.03 -10.18 -8.37
C GLY A 19 6.42 -9.78 -9.71
N ALA A 20 5.12 -9.46 -9.74
CA ALA A 20 4.44 -8.96 -10.93
C ALA A 20 4.99 -7.58 -11.35
N ALA A 21 5.32 -6.70 -10.41
CA ALA A 21 5.92 -5.41 -10.73
C ALA A 21 7.29 -5.60 -11.41
N VAL A 22 8.14 -6.49 -10.88
CA VAL A 22 9.42 -6.85 -11.51
C VAL A 22 9.22 -7.41 -12.91
N LEU A 23 8.24 -8.30 -13.12
CA LEU A 23 7.93 -8.84 -14.45
C LEU A 23 7.52 -7.72 -15.42
N ALA A 24 6.64 -6.81 -15.01
CA ALA A 24 6.23 -5.68 -15.84
C ALA A 24 7.43 -4.81 -16.24
N LEU A 25 8.30 -4.48 -15.28
CA LEU A 25 9.50 -3.64 -15.50
C LEU A 25 10.57 -4.33 -16.36
N THR A 26 10.56 -5.65 -16.45
CA THR A 26 11.55 -6.44 -17.19
C THR A 26 11.03 -6.94 -18.55
N GLY A 27 9.89 -6.42 -19.02
CA GLY A 27 9.33 -6.73 -20.34
C GLY A 27 8.35 -7.90 -20.37
N HIS A 28 8.02 -8.49 -19.22
CA HIS A 28 7.07 -9.60 -19.05
C HIS A 28 5.70 -9.10 -18.61
N ARG A 29 5.18 -8.09 -19.32
CA ARG A 29 3.94 -7.39 -18.92
C ARG A 29 2.70 -8.27 -18.97
N ALA A 30 2.63 -9.22 -19.91
CA ALA A 30 1.48 -10.13 -20.00
C ALA A 30 1.40 -11.05 -18.77
N GLU A 31 2.53 -11.55 -18.30
CA GLU A 31 2.65 -12.37 -17.10
C GLU A 31 2.34 -11.55 -15.84
N ALA A 32 2.80 -10.29 -15.77
CA ALA A 32 2.46 -9.37 -14.70
C ALA A 32 0.94 -9.13 -14.60
N VAL A 33 0.27 -8.87 -15.74
CA VAL A 33 -1.18 -8.71 -15.80
C VAL A 33 -1.91 -9.99 -15.38
N ALA A 34 -1.42 -11.16 -15.78
CA ALA A 34 -1.99 -12.44 -15.37
C ALA A 34 -1.87 -12.66 -13.85
N LEU A 35 -0.73 -12.29 -13.24
CA LEU A 35 -0.56 -12.35 -11.79
C LEU A 35 -1.48 -11.35 -11.06
N ALA A 36 -1.58 -10.11 -11.55
CA ALA A 36 -2.50 -9.11 -11.00
C ALA A 36 -3.95 -9.61 -11.03
N GLY A 37 -4.38 -10.23 -12.14
CA GLY A 37 -5.71 -10.84 -12.26
C GLY A 37 -5.93 -12.04 -11.33
N TRP A 38 -4.91 -12.86 -11.10
CA TRP A 38 -4.97 -13.92 -10.10
C TRP A 38 -5.14 -13.35 -8.68
N MET A 39 -4.37 -12.31 -8.33
CA MET A 39 -4.52 -11.63 -7.04
C MET A 39 -5.93 -11.07 -6.87
N ALA A 40 -6.45 -10.38 -7.88
CA ALA A 40 -7.80 -9.80 -7.85
C ALA A 40 -8.90 -10.85 -7.64
N SER A 41 -8.78 -12.00 -8.29
CA SER A 41 -9.79 -13.07 -8.21
C SER A 41 -9.68 -13.97 -6.97
N THR A 42 -8.52 -13.97 -6.30
CA THR A 42 -8.24 -14.94 -5.23
C THR A 42 -8.05 -14.27 -3.87
N LEU A 43 -7.39 -13.13 -3.83
CA LEU A 43 -6.94 -12.49 -2.59
C LEU A 43 -7.80 -11.30 -2.19
N ASP A 44 -8.44 -10.61 -3.13
CA ASP A 44 -9.35 -9.52 -2.79
C ASP A 44 -10.50 -10.06 -1.94
N ASP A 45 -10.81 -9.37 -0.85
CA ASP A 45 -11.93 -9.66 0.03
C ASP A 45 -13.15 -8.86 -0.42
N GLU A 46 -14.19 -9.54 -0.89
CA GLU A 46 -15.41 -8.90 -1.39
C GLU A 46 -16.13 -8.05 -0.32
N ALA A 47 -15.95 -8.37 0.96
CA ALA A 47 -16.61 -7.65 2.04
C ALA A 47 -15.98 -6.28 2.34
N THR A 48 -14.66 -6.19 2.20
CA THR A 48 -13.89 -5.00 2.59
C THR A 48 -13.25 -4.26 1.41
N GLY A 49 -13.10 -4.92 0.25
CA GLY A 49 -12.32 -4.42 -0.88
C GLY A 49 -10.80 -4.48 -0.67
N LEU A 50 -10.33 -5.05 0.44
CA LEU A 50 -8.90 -5.16 0.76
C LEU A 50 -8.28 -6.46 0.26
N VAL A 51 -6.95 -6.50 0.18
CA VAL A 51 -6.17 -7.65 -0.28
C VAL A 51 -5.75 -8.51 0.92
N ARG A 52 -6.22 -9.75 0.94
CA ARG A 52 -5.84 -10.76 1.95
C ARG A 52 -4.42 -11.28 1.75
N ASP A 53 -3.85 -11.82 2.82
CA ASP A 53 -2.45 -12.23 2.86
C ASP A 53 -2.08 -13.25 1.78
N GLY A 54 -2.83 -14.34 1.66
CA GLY A 54 -2.50 -15.39 0.72
C GLY A 54 -3.44 -16.58 0.76
N VAL A 55 -3.11 -17.58 -0.04
CA VAL A 55 -3.78 -18.88 -0.05
C VAL A 55 -2.76 -19.96 0.27
N GLU A 56 -3.11 -20.86 1.18
CA GLU A 56 -2.28 -21.98 1.59
C GLU A 56 -3.14 -23.24 1.64
N HIS A 57 -2.70 -24.31 0.98
CA HIS A 57 -3.50 -25.55 0.83
C HIS A 57 -4.93 -25.32 0.32
N GLY A 58 -5.13 -24.31 -0.53
CA GLY A 58 -6.44 -23.93 -1.07
C GLY A 58 -7.34 -23.12 -0.12
N VAL A 59 -6.85 -22.78 1.08
CA VAL A 59 -7.57 -21.95 2.05
C VAL A 59 -7.02 -20.53 2.01
N VAL A 60 -7.91 -19.56 1.78
CA VAL A 60 -7.53 -18.14 1.80
C VAL A 60 -7.41 -17.69 3.26
N ARG A 61 -6.25 -17.12 3.59
CA ARG A 61 -5.95 -16.48 4.87
C ARG A 61 -6.72 -15.18 5.00
N SER A 62 -7.34 -14.92 6.16
CA SER A 62 -8.18 -13.73 6.36
C SER A 62 -7.39 -12.50 6.78
N GLU A 63 -6.10 -12.66 7.07
CA GLU A 63 -5.22 -11.62 7.55
C GLU A 63 -5.09 -10.48 6.54
N LEU A 64 -5.20 -9.26 7.05
CA LEU A 64 -5.08 -8.02 6.29
C LEU A 64 -3.87 -7.26 6.82
N TRP A 65 -2.96 -6.91 5.90
CA TRP A 65 -1.74 -6.19 6.24
C TRP A 65 -1.57 -4.99 5.34
N THR A 66 -1.13 -3.86 5.90
CA THR A 66 -1.00 -2.58 5.17
C THR A 66 -0.07 -2.69 3.96
N TYR A 67 1.04 -3.42 4.06
CA TYR A 67 1.96 -3.60 2.94
C TYR A 67 1.38 -4.38 1.75
N ASN A 68 0.45 -5.31 1.98
CA ASN A 68 -0.23 -6.01 0.87
C ASN A 68 -1.09 -5.03 0.07
N GLN A 69 -1.72 -4.08 0.77
CA GLN A 69 -2.52 -3.04 0.13
C GLN A 69 -1.61 -2.11 -0.66
N GLY A 70 -0.54 -1.62 -0.03
CA GLY A 70 0.44 -0.75 -0.67
C GLY A 70 1.07 -1.37 -1.92
N ALA A 71 1.61 -2.58 -1.80
CA ALA A 71 2.24 -3.28 -2.92
C ALA A 71 1.25 -3.54 -4.07
N THR A 72 -0.01 -3.84 -3.76
CA THR A 72 -1.04 -3.99 -4.79
C THR A 72 -1.38 -2.67 -5.46
N ILE A 73 -1.56 -1.58 -4.71
CA ILE A 73 -1.74 -0.22 -5.27
C ILE A 73 -0.59 0.08 -6.24
N GLY A 74 0.67 -0.10 -5.81
CA GLY A 74 1.83 0.15 -6.65
C GLY A 74 1.88 -0.68 -7.94
N LEU A 75 1.50 -1.96 -7.87
CA LEU A 75 1.38 -2.80 -9.05
C LEU A 75 0.30 -2.28 -10.00
N GLU A 76 -0.87 -1.93 -9.47
CA GLU A 76 -2.00 -1.47 -10.28
C GLU A 76 -1.72 -0.11 -10.94
N LEU A 77 -1.02 0.81 -10.27
CA LEU A 77 -0.53 2.05 -10.89
C LEU A 77 0.42 1.75 -12.06
N LEU A 78 1.44 0.90 -11.84
CA LEU A 78 2.39 0.50 -12.89
C LEU A 78 1.73 -0.18 -14.10
N LEU A 79 0.68 -0.97 -13.86
CA LEU A 79 -0.07 -1.62 -14.94
C LEU A 79 -1.10 -0.68 -15.58
N GLY A 80 -1.55 0.36 -14.87
CA GLY A 80 -2.53 1.34 -15.33
C GLY A 80 -1.95 2.60 -15.98
N GLU A 81 -0.65 2.87 -15.82
CA GLU A 81 0.00 4.14 -16.19
C GLU A 81 -0.38 4.64 -17.60
N ALA A 82 -0.30 3.78 -18.61
CA ALA A 82 -0.60 4.14 -20.00
C ALA A 82 -2.08 4.46 -20.28
N ALA A 83 -2.98 4.08 -19.38
CA ALA A 83 -4.40 4.33 -19.46
C ALA A 83 -4.85 5.56 -18.64
N LEU A 84 -3.94 6.25 -17.95
CA LEU A 84 -4.28 7.45 -17.19
C LEU A 84 -4.98 8.49 -18.08
N GLY A 85 -6.25 8.78 -17.79
CA GLY A 85 -7.08 9.72 -18.56
C GLY A 85 -7.78 9.11 -19.78
N ASP A 86 -7.62 7.82 -20.06
CA ASP A 86 -8.34 7.10 -21.13
C ASP A 86 -9.11 5.90 -20.56
N GLU A 87 -10.37 6.15 -20.19
CA GLU A 87 -11.24 5.10 -19.64
C GLU A 87 -11.57 3.98 -20.65
N ALA A 88 -11.38 4.23 -21.95
CA ALA A 88 -11.64 3.25 -22.99
C ALA A 88 -10.47 2.27 -23.16
N ASP A 89 -9.27 2.60 -22.66
CA ASP A 89 -8.14 1.68 -22.67
C ASP A 89 -8.43 0.47 -21.75
N PRO A 90 -8.27 -0.78 -22.21
CA PRO A 90 -8.48 -1.96 -21.38
C PRO A 90 -7.67 -1.97 -20.08
N ALA A 91 -6.50 -1.33 -20.04
CA ALA A 91 -5.66 -1.20 -18.86
C ALA A 91 -6.23 -0.24 -17.81
N TRP A 92 -7.26 0.56 -18.13
CA TRP A 92 -7.99 1.39 -17.17
C TRP A 92 -8.57 0.61 -15.99
N ARG A 93 -8.82 -0.70 -16.16
CA ARG A 93 -9.20 -1.59 -15.05
C ARG A 93 -8.20 -1.57 -13.88
N HIS A 94 -6.92 -1.35 -14.17
CA HIS A 94 -5.87 -1.28 -13.17
C HIS A 94 -5.94 0.05 -12.41
N VAL A 95 -6.15 1.17 -13.12
CA VAL A 95 -6.41 2.48 -12.50
C VAL A 95 -7.63 2.42 -11.59
N ARG A 96 -8.73 1.81 -12.06
CA ARG A 96 -9.95 1.62 -11.25
C ARG A 96 -9.67 0.81 -9.98
N ARG A 97 -8.97 -0.33 -10.09
CA ARG A 97 -8.64 -1.17 -8.94
C ARG A 97 -7.76 -0.44 -7.93
N ALA A 98 -6.78 0.35 -8.39
CA ALA A 98 -5.96 1.18 -7.49
C ALA A 98 -6.84 2.19 -6.73
N ARG A 99 -7.74 2.90 -7.40
CA ARG A 99 -8.67 3.86 -6.77
C ARG A 99 -9.55 3.17 -5.74
N ASP A 100 -10.20 2.08 -6.11
CA ASP A 100 -11.12 1.35 -5.25
C ASP A 100 -10.39 0.84 -3.99
N LEU A 101 -9.16 0.33 -4.15
CA LEU A 101 -8.35 -0.15 -3.03
C LEU A 101 -7.90 1.00 -2.10
N ILE A 102 -7.59 2.19 -2.63
CA ILE A 102 -7.27 3.37 -1.81
C ILE A 102 -8.48 3.77 -0.95
N LEU A 103 -9.69 3.75 -1.52
CA LEU A 103 -10.92 4.05 -0.80
C LEU A 103 -11.26 2.96 0.23
N ALA A 104 -11.01 1.69 -0.08
CA ALA A 104 -11.13 0.60 0.89
C ALA A 104 -10.17 0.76 2.08
N VAL A 105 -8.93 1.20 1.83
CA VAL A 105 -7.96 1.54 2.89
C VAL A 105 -8.42 2.73 3.72
N GLU A 106 -9.01 3.75 3.09
CA GLU A 106 -9.61 4.91 3.78
C GLU A 106 -10.71 4.46 4.75
N ASP A 107 -11.63 3.62 4.29
CA ASP A 107 -12.71 3.06 5.10
C ASP A 107 -12.17 2.17 6.23
N TRP A 108 -11.14 1.36 5.94
CA TRP A 108 -10.50 0.49 6.93
C TRP A 108 -9.90 1.28 8.11
N CYS A 109 -9.31 2.44 7.82
CA CYS A 109 -8.65 3.28 8.83
C CYS A 109 -9.61 4.25 9.52
N ALA A 110 -10.88 4.34 9.09
CA ALA A 110 -11.82 5.37 9.56
C ALA A 110 -12.12 5.27 11.06
N ALA A 111 -12.20 4.06 11.61
CA ALA A 111 -12.46 3.84 13.04
C ALA A 111 -11.34 4.36 13.96
N ASP A 112 -10.13 4.50 13.41
CA ASP A 112 -8.92 4.92 14.10
C ASP A 112 -8.48 6.33 13.68
N ASP A 113 -9.43 7.18 13.26
CA ASP A 113 -9.16 8.56 12.82
C ASP A 113 -8.11 8.62 11.68
N GLY A 114 -8.15 7.64 10.77
CA GLY A 114 -7.25 7.54 9.62
C GLY A 114 -5.85 7.01 9.95
N LEU A 115 -5.59 6.56 11.18
CA LEU A 115 -4.35 5.87 11.52
C LEU A 115 -4.33 4.46 10.93
N PHE A 116 -3.18 4.09 10.36
CA PHE A 116 -2.96 2.73 9.90
C PHE A 116 -2.98 1.73 11.08
N PRO A 117 -3.44 0.50 10.85
CA PRO A 117 -3.29 -0.57 11.82
C PRO A 117 -1.81 -0.82 12.13
N ALA A 118 -1.46 -0.87 13.42
CA ALA A 118 -0.12 -1.19 13.86
C ALA A 118 0.15 -2.70 13.72
N ALA A 119 1.38 -3.05 13.33
CA ALA A 119 1.80 -4.45 13.11
C ALA A 119 2.98 -4.87 14.01
N GLY A 120 3.32 -4.05 15.02
CA GLY A 120 4.44 -4.30 15.93
C GLY A 120 5.81 -4.13 15.24
N GLY A 121 6.83 -4.77 15.82
CA GLY A 121 8.21 -4.81 15.34
C GLY A 121 8.45 -5.86 14.25
N GLY A 122 9.71 -6.29 14.10
CA GLY A 122 10.12 -7.25 13.09
C GLY A 122 9.73 -6.78 11.68
N ASP A 123 9.23 -7.67 10.83
CA ASP A 123 8.77 -7.29 9.49
C ASP A 123 7.63 -6.25 9.52
N GLY A 124 6.78 -6.32 10.56
CA GLY A 124 5.62 -5.44 10.75
C GLY A 124 5.96 -3.96 10.75
N GLY A 125 7.16 -3.60 11.21
CA GLY A 125 7.63 -2.21 11.25
C GLY A 125 7.67 -1.53 9.88
N LEU A 126 7.85 -2.29 8.79
CA LEU A 126 7.86 -1.74 7.43
C LEU A 126 6.48 -1.57 6.83
N PHE A 127 5.46 -2.24 7.37
CA PHE A 127 4.23 -2.47 6.61
C PHE A 127 3.47 -1.17 6.30
N ALA A 128 3.32 -0.31 7.31
CA ALA A 128 2.68 0.99 7.18
C ALA A 128 3.46 1.92 6.24
N GLY A 129 4.80 1.86 6.26
CA GLY A 129 5.65 2.66 5.37
C GLY A 129 5.47 2.27 3.90
N ILE A 130 5.38 0.98 3.59
CA ILE A 130 5.12 0.51 2.21
C ILE A 130 3.77 1.01 1.71
N LEU A 131 2.73 0.98 2.55
CA LEU A 131 1.43 1.56 2.21
C LEU A 131 1.54 3.07 1.95
N ALA A 132 2.16 3.81 2.87
CA ALA A 132 2.31 5.26 2.76
C ALA A 132 3.03 5.68 1.47
N ARG A 133 4.07 4.93 1.08
CA ARG A 133 4.80 5.15 -0.18
C ARG A 133 3.85 5.11 -1.39
N TYR A 134 3.12 4.01 -1.55
CA TYR A 134 2.29 3.81 -2.74
C TYR A 134 1.02 4.67 -2.72
N LEU A 135 0.52 5.06 -1.55
CA LEU A 135 -0.51 6.10 -1.44
C LEU A 135 0.01 7.45 -1.93
N ALA A 136 1.23 7.84 -1.59
CA ALA A 136 1.81 9.09 -2.07
C ALA A 136 2.07 9.06 -3.59
N GLU A 137 2.53 7.93 -4.14
CA GLU A 137 2.67 7.72 -5.59
C GLU A 137 1.29 7.84 -6.29
N ALA A 138 0.25 7.16 -5.79
CA ALA A 138 -1.10 7.26 -6.33
C ALA A 138 -1.65 8.69 -6.30
N ALA A 139 -1.45 9.40 -5.18
CA ALA A 139 -1.89 10.78 -5.03
C ALA A 139 -1.22 11.74 -6.02
N ALA A 140 0.02 11.45 -6.44
CA ALA A 140 0.73 12.22 -7.46
C ALA A 140 0.23 11.88 -8.86
N GLU A 141 0.11 10.59 -9.22
CA GLU A 141 -0.38 10.17 -10.54
C GLU A 141 -1.81 10.64 -10.82
N PHE A 142 -2.67 10.66 -9.80
CA PHE A 142 -4.06 11.09 -9.94
C PHE A 142 -4.27 12.60 -9.81
N ALA A 143 -3.22 13.38 -9.50
CA ALA A 143 -3.35 14.82 -9.24
C ALA A 143 -3.83 15.62 -10.46
N ASP A 144 -3.42 15.22 -11.65
CA ASP A 144 -3.71 15.92 -12.91
C ASP A 144 -4.92 15.31 -13.65
N SER A 145 -5.65 14.40 -13.00
CA SER A 145 -6.79 13.74 -13.60
C SER A 145 -8.07 14.56 -13.41
N ASP A 146 -8.75 14.89 -14.51
CA ASP A 146 -10.09 15.52 -14.49
C ASP A 146 -11.22 14.55 -14.10
N ASP A 147 -10.89 13.30 -13.78
CA ASP A 147 -11.85 12.28 -13.35
C ASP A 147 -12.15 12.42 -11.84
N PRO A 148 -13.44 12.57 -11.44
CA PRO A 148 -13.82 12.74 -10.04
C PRO A 148 -13.45 11.58 -9.10
N GLY A 149 -13.38 10.35 -9.63
CA GLY A 149 -12.92 9.18 -8.89
C GLY A 149 -11.42 9.21 -8.61
N SER A 150 -10.60 9.68 -9.55
CA SER A 150 -9.17 9.94 -9.32
C SER A 150 -8.97 11.03 -8.28
N GLU A 151 -9.69 12.15 -8.40
CA GLU A 151 -9.61 13.24 -7.44
C GLU A 151 -9.94 12.77 -6.02
N ARG A 152 -11.01 11.98 -5.88
CA ARG A 152 -11.41 11.40 -4.58
C ARG A 152 -10.33 10.47 -4.02
N ALA A 153 -9.81 9.55 -4.84
CA ALA A 153 -8.75 8.64 -4.42
C ALA A 153 -7.46 9.40 -4.04
N ALA A 154 -7.07 10.40 -4.83
CA ALA A 154 -5.91 11.25 -4.54
C ALA A 154 -6.06 11.99 -3.21
N THR A 155 -7.26 12.53 -2.94
CA THR A 155 -7.60 13.23 -1.71
C THR A 155 -7.52 12.30 -0.49
N ALA A 156 -8.11 11.10 -0.60
CA ALA A 156 -8.05 10.08 0.45
C ALA A 156 -6.60 9.68 0.75
N ALA A 157 -5.81 9.37 -0.29
CA ALA A 157 -4.42 8.99 -0.17
C ALA A 157 -3.56 10.09 0.50
N ARG A 158 -3.71 11.37 0.08
CA ARG A 158 -3.02 12.51 0.71
C ARG A 158 -3.36 12.63 2.19
N ARG A 159 -4.63 12.50 2.53
CA ARG A 159 -5.10 12.61 3.92
C ARG A 159 -4.51 11.51 4.80
N LEU A 160 -4.55 10.26 4.34
CA LEU A 160 -4.00 9.12 5.08
C LEU A 160 -2.49 9.25 5.31
N VAL A 161 -1.73 9.62 4.27
CA VAL A 161 -0.26 9.79 4.39
C VAL A 161 0.08 10.89 5.38
N ARG A 162 -0.56 12.07 5.27
CA ARG A 162 -0.33 13.19 6.21
C ARG A 162 -0.71 12.83 7.63
N ARG A 163 -1.89 12.23 7.83
CA ARG A 163 -2.38 11.85 9.16
C ARG A 163 -1.43 10.92 9.90
N ASN A 164 -0.83 9.96 9.19
CA ASN A 164 0.12 9.01 9.78
C ASN A 164 1.51 9.62 9.96
N ALA A 165 1.96 10.48 9.04
CA ALA A 165 3.20 11.24 9.20
C ALA A 165 3.16 12.17 10.43
N ASP A 166 2.07 12.92 10.61
CA ASP A 166 1.86 13.80 11.77
C ASP A 166 1.87 13.01 13.07
N ALA A 167 1.16 11.87 13.11
CA ALA A 167 1.11 11.02 14.30
C ALA A 167 2.47 10.45 14.68
N LEU A 168 3.22 9.94 13.70
CA LEU A 168 4.59 9.47 13.91
C LEU A 168 5.50 10.59 14.40
N TRP A 169 5.38 11.78 13.80
CA TRP A 169 6.16 12.94 14.20
C TRP A 169 5.88 13.31 15.65
N ASP A 170 4.61 13.47 16.02
CA ASP A 170 4.21 13.86 17.38
C ASP A 170 4.56 12.81 18.44
N ALA A 171 4.51 11.53 18.06
CA ALA A 171 4.80 10.43 18.97
C ALA A 171 6.30 10.12 19.11
N ARG A 172 7.17 10.70 18.29
CA ARG A 172 8.63 10.44 18.36
C ARG A 172 9.22 10.87 19.71
N ARG A 173 10.21 10.13 20.18
CA ARG A 173 10.89 10.38 21.48
C ARG A 173 12.35 10.00 21.35
N ASP A 174 13.25 10.86 21.82
CA ASP A 174 14.69 10.57 21.92
C ASP A 174 15.32 10.06 20.60
N GLY A 175 14.83 10.56 19.45
CA GLY A 175 15.30 10.18 18.12
C GLY A 175 14.70 8.88 17.55
N LEU A 176 13.75 8.27 18.25
CA LEU A 176 13.04 7.06 17.82
C LEU A 176 11.59 7.36 17.45
N PHE A 177 11.06 6.59 16.50
CA PHE A 177 9.64 6.50 16.18
C PHE A 177 9.00 5.26 16.80
N PRO A 178 7.71 5.32 17.17
CA PRO A 178 7.02 4.17 17.74
C PRO A 178 6.56 3.17 16.67
N ALA A 179 6.49 1.89 17.02
CA ALA A 179 5.84 0.87 16.20
C ALA A 179 4.30 1.05 16.12
N ASP A 180 3.71 1.76 17.08
CA ASP A 180 2.31 2.20 17.05
C ASP A 180 2.23 3.71 17.35
N PRO A 181 1.83 4.56 16.37
CA PRO A 181 1.79 6.01 16.55
C PRO A 181 0.72 6.49 17.54
N ARG A 182 -0.09 5.59 18.12
CA ARG A 182 -1.03 5.89 19.21
C ARG A 182 -0.34 6.14 20.56
N ARG A 183 0.94 5.82 20.69
CA ARG A 183 1.74 6.03 21.90
C ARG A 183 3.10 6.64 21.56
N SER A 184 3.70 7.33 22.52
CA SER A 184 5.08 7.82 22.36
C SER A 184 6.07 6.66 22.16
N ALA A 185 7.13 6.94 21.41
CA ALA A 185 8.24 6.01 21.23
C ALA A 185 8.94 5.74 22.57
N ALA A 186 9.44 4.51 22.72
CA ALA A 186 10.19 4.04 23.86
C ALA A 186 11.54 3.48 23.38
N ALA A 187 12.60 3.69 24.16
CA ALA A 187 13.91 3.09 23.89
C ALA A 187 13.97 1.61 24.32
N ALA A 188 12.95 0.84 23.98
CA ALA A 188 12.79 -0.58 24.32
C ALA A 188 11.79 -1.26 23.37
N GLY A 189 11.91 -2.59 23.25
CA GLY A 189 11.00 -3.40 22.45
C GLY A 189 11.06 -3.06 20.96
N ASP A 190 9.92 -3.25 20.29
CA ASP A 190 9.74 -3.12 18.84
C ASP A 190 10.21 -1.77 18.28
N ASP A 191 10.15 -0.69 19.05
CA ASP A 191 10.57 0.64 18.62
C ASP A 191 12.08 0.70 18.30
N LEU A 192 12.89 -0.25 18.76
CA LEU A 192 14.32 -0.33 18.42
C LEU A 192 14.58 -1.02 17.08
N ASP A 193 13.58 -1.66 16.48
CA ASP A 193 13.76 -2.40 15.25
C ASP A 193 13.99 -1.45 14.06
N LEU A 194 15.00 -1.79 13.24
CA LEU A 194 15.34 -1.01 12.05
C LEU A 194 14.14 -0.86 11.10
N SER A 195 13.33 -1.91 10.97
CA SER A 195 12.11 -1.92 10.17
C SER A 195 11.11 -0.87 10.62
N VAL A 196 10.89 -0.71 11.93
CA VAL A 196 9.99 0.32 12.50
C VAL A 196 10.52 1.71 12.17
N GLN A 197 11.82 1.94 12.40
CA GLN A 197 12.42 3.23 12.11
C GLN A 197 12.38 3.56 10.61
N LEU A 198 12.65 2.58 9.75
CA LEU A 198 12.59 2.74 8.31
C LEU A 198 11.16 2.97 7.81
N GLY A 199 10.17 2.25 8.35
CA GLY A 199 8.76 2.46 8.03
C GLY A 199 8.28 3.87 8.36
N ALA A 200 8.71 4.41 9.50
CA ALA A 200 8.43 5.80 9.87
C ALA A 200 9.07 6.80 8.90
N TRP A 201 10.35 6.63 8.57
CA TRP A 201 11.04 7.49 7.61
C TRP A 201 10.42 7.45 6.20
N ILE A 202 10.03 6.27 5.72
CA ILE A 202 9.33 6.14 4.43
C ILE A 202 8.01 6.93 4.46
N THR A 203 7.28 6.89 5.58
CA THR A 203 6.02 7.61 5.74
C THR A 203 6.23 9.12 5.75
N LEU A 204 7.26 9.61 6.45
CA LEU A 204 7.61 11.03 6.49
C LEU A 204 8.07 11.56 5.13
N GLU A 205 8.91 10.81 4.41
CA GLU A 205 9.35 11.17 3.06
C GLU A 205 8.18 11.17 2.06
N ALA A 206 7.24 10.23 2.21
CA ALA A 206 6.01 10.20 1.43
C ALA A 206 5.13 11.44 1.70
N ALA A 207 5.04 11.93 2.94
CA ALA A 207 4.35 13.19 3.22
C ALA A 207 5.09 14.39 2.61
N ALA A 208 6.41 14.45 2.73
CA ALA A 208 7.23 15.53 2.19
C ALA A 208 7.23 15.59 0.65
N SER A 209 7.07 14.47 -0.05
CA SER A 209 6.92 14.46 -1.52
C SER A 209 5.59 15.10 -1.96
N LEU A 210 4.51 14.86 -1.22
CA LEU A 210 3.18 15.43 -1.50
C LEU A 210 3.12 16.94 -1.30
N GLU A 211 3.93 17.50 -0.39
CA GLU A 211 4.04 18.95 -0.21
C GLU A 211 4.80 19.62 -1.35
N ARG A 212 5.90 19.01 -1.81
CA ARG A 212 6.68 19.51 -2.95
C ARG A 212 5.84 19.59 -4.23
N GLY A 213 5.00 18.58 -4.48
CA GLY A 213 4.08 18.57 -5.63
C GLY A 213 3.00 19.64 -5.61
N LEU A 214 2.70 20.27 -4.47
CA LEU A 214 1.77 21.41 -4.38
C LEU A 214 2.45 22.76 -4.64
N THR A 215 3.79 22.81 -4.62
CA THR A 215 4.58 24.03 -4.75
C THR A 215 5.29 24.18 -6.10
N SER A 216 5.21 23.16 -6.95
CA SER A 216 5.73 23.16 -8.33
C SER A 216 4.63 23.48 -9.33
#